data_AF-A0A966S3Z0-F1
#
_entry.id   AF-A0A966S3Z0-F1
#
_cell.length_a   1.000
_cell.length_b   1.000
_cell.length_c   1.000
_cell.angle_alpha   90.00
_cell.angle_beta   90.00
_cell.angle_gamma   90.00
#
_symmetry.space_group_name_H-M   'P 1'
#
loop_
_entity.id
_entity.type
_entity.pdbx_description
1 polymer ?
#
loop_
_entity_poly.entity_id
_entity_poly.type
_entity_poly.pdbx_seq_one_letter_code
_entity_poly.pdbx_strand_id
1 'polypeptide(L)'
;MMQLMQPDAPRWFAEDRPIRRVHADASMFIGGMRALLVQSLHPLAMAGVAQHSDYRRDPWGRLQRTADFLAATSFGPADEAQRAVDLVNRVHERVHGVASDGRSYSARDPHLLRWVHIVEIDSFLVAHQRFG
;
A
#
# COMPACT_ATOMS: atom_id res chain seq x y z
N MET A 1 -7.63 14.49 -6.29
CA MET A 1 -6.66 14.80 -7.37
C MET A 1 -6.20 16.27 -7.42
N MET A 2 -6.82 17.21 -6.67
CA MET A 2 -6.52 18.66 -6.77
C MET A 2 -5.60 19.23 -5.65
N GLN A 3 -4.90 18.39 -4.88
CA GLN A 3 -4.03 18.83 -3.76
C GLN A 3 -2.54 18.47 -3.90
N LEU A 4 -2.15 17.65 -4.88
CA LEU A 4 -0.75 17.24 -5.08
C LEU A 4 0.15 18.38 -5.62
N MET A 5 -0.44 19.41 -6.25
CA MET A 5 0.26 20.56 -6.86
C MET A 5 0.34 21.79 -5.94
N GLN A 6 0.72 21.62 -4.68
CA GLN A 6 1.20 22.76 -3.88
C GLN A 6 2.73 22.80 -3.93
N PRO A 7 3.36 23.66 -4.75
CA PRO A 7 4.80 23.62 -4.98
C PRO A 7 5.62 23.82 -3.70
N ASP A 8 5.15 24.68 -2.78
CA ASP A 8 5.91 25.08 -1.59
C ASP A 8 5.54 24.32 -0.30
N ALA A 9 4.61 23.36 -0.36
CA ALA A 9 4.22 22.60 0.82
C ALA A 9 5.32 21.57 1.19
N PRO A 10 5.70 21.45 2.47
CA PRO A 10 6.69 20.47 2.91
C PRO A 10 6.22 19.04 2.60
N ARG A 11 7.14 18.17 2.20
CA ARG A 11 6.87 16.77 1.83
C ARG A 11 7.73 15.83 2.66
N TRP A 12 7.31 14.59 2.85
CA TRP A 12 8.11 13.60 3.60
C TRP A 12 9.39 13.19 2.87
N PHE A 13 9.38 13.22 1.54
CA PHE A 13 10.51 12.84 0.71
C PHE A 13 10.88 13.96 -0.26
N ALA A 14 12.14 14.41 -0.18
CA ALA A 14 12.75 15.30 -1.17
C ALA A 14 12.83 14.64 -2.55
N GLU A 15 12.96 15.44 -3.61
CA GLU A 15 12.89 14.98 -5.01
C GLU A 15 13.98 13.96 -5.38
N ASP A 16 15.15 14.06 -4.77
CA ASP A 16 16.31 13.19 -5.00
C ASP A 16 16.22 11.84 -4.28
N ARG A 17 15.19 11.61 -3.46
CA ARG A 17 15.08 10.39 -2.67
C ARG A 17 14.73 9.19 -3.55
N PRO A 18 15.40 8.03 -3.36
CA PRO A 18 15.19 6.85 -4.19
C PRO A 18 13.74 6.38 -4.30
N ILE A 19 12.95 6.54 -3.23
CA ILE A 19 11.53 6.16 -3.22
C ILE A 19 10.73 6.90 -4.30
N ARG A 20 11.01 8.19 -4.53
CA ARG A 20 10.32 8.97 -5.58
C ARG A 20 10.72 8.51 -6.97
N ARG A 21 11.99 8.16 -7.17
CA ARG A 21 12.47 7.61 -8.44
C ARG A 21 11.80 6.28 -8.76
N VAL A 22 11.76 5.35 -7.80
CA VAL A 22 11.13 4.03 -7.97
C VAL A 22 9.62 4.19 -8.19
N HIS A 23 8.93 4.98 -7.36
CA HIS A 23 7.47 5.10 -7.42
C HIS A 23 6.95 5.89 -8.62
N ALA A 24 7.79 6.66 -9.30
CA ALA A 24 7.41 7.41 -10.50
C ALA A 24 7.56 6.60 -11.79
N ASP A 25 8.22 5.44 -11.72
CA ASP A 25 8.53 4.63 -12.89
C ASP A 25 7.36 3.71 -13.30
N ALA A 26 7.18 3.49 -14.61
CA ALA A 26 6.10 2.67 -15.14
C ALA A 26 6.17 1.19 -14.68
N SER A 27 7.37 0.70 -14.34
CA SER A 27 7.56 -0.64 -13.77
C SER A 27 6.83 -0.85 -12.43
N MET A 28 6.37 0.22 -11.76
CA MET A 28 5.49 0.13 -10.58
C MET A 28 4.26 -0.73 -10.82
N PHE A 29 3.71 -0.76 -12.03
CA PHE A 29 2.59 -1.65 -12.35
C PHE A 29 2.98 -3.13 -12.23
N ILE A 30 4.15 -3.51 -12.75
CA ILE A 30 4.71 -4.86 -12.63
C ILE A 30 5.00 -5.19 -11.16
N GLY A 31 5.60 -4.24 -10.44
CA GLY A 31 5.87 -4.37 -9.00
C GLY A 31 4.58 -4.56 -8.19
N GLY A 32 3.51 -3.82 -8.50
CA GLY A 32 2.21 -3.97 -7.86
C GLY A 32 1.60 -5.35 -8.09
N MET A 33 1.63 -5.86 -9.32
CA MET A 33 1.15 -7.22 -9.62
C MET A 33 1.95 -8.28 -8.85
N ARG A 34 3.29 -8.17 -8.80
CA ARG A 34 4.12 -9.07 -8.00
C ARG A 34 3.78 -8.97 -6.51
N ALA A 35 3.63 -7.77 -5.97
CA ALA A 35 3.28 -7.56 -4.57
C ALA A 35 1.95 -8.23 -4.22
N LEU A 36 0.93 -8.10 -5.07
CA LEU A 36 -0.36 -8.76 -4.89
C LEU A 36 -0.26 -10.29 -4.85
N LEU A 37 0.55 -10.87 -5.73
CA LEU A 37 0.76 -12.33 -5.77
C LEU A 37 1.53 -12.81 -4.53
N VAL A 38 2.64 -12.16 -4.19
CA VAL A 38 3.48 -12.59 -3.06
C VAL A 38 2.77 -12.36 -1.73
N GLN A 39 2.07 -11.23 -1.55
CA GLN A 39 1.39 -10.95 -0.27
C GLN A 39 0.31 -11.99 0.02
N SER A 40 -0.29 -12.57 -1.03
CA SER A 40 -1.36 -13.56 -0.91
C SER A 40 -0.89 -14.89 -0.32
N LEU A 41 0.43 -15.08 -0.20
CA LEU A 41 1.01 -16.25 0.46
C LEU A 41 0.89 -16.21 1.98
N HIS A 42 0.52 -15.07 2.58
CA HIS A 42 0.29 -15.00 4.03
C HIS A 42 -1.18 -15.27 4.38
N PRO A 43 -1.50 -16.39 5.07
CA PRO A 43 -2.87 -16.82 5.29
C PRO A 43 -3.71 -15.81 6.10
N LEU A 44 -3.14 -15.21 7.15
CA LEU A 44 -3.87 -14.24 7.97
C LEU A 44 -4.11 -12.90 7.27
N ALA A 45 -3.18 -12.44 6.42
CA ALA A 45 -3.41 -11.26 5.59
C ALA A 45 -4.55 -11.53 4.60
N MET A 46 -4.59 -12.74 4.01
CA MET A 46 -5.68 -13.16 3.12
C MET A 46 -7.02 -13.38 3.83
N ALA A 47 -7.02 -13.81 5.09
CA ALA A 47 -8.24 -13.84 5.89
C ALA A 47 -8.83 -12.42 6.03
N GLY A 48 -8.00 -11.42 6.35
CA GLY A 48 -8.43 -10.02 6.42
C GLY A 48 -8.98 -9.49 5.09
N VAL A 49 -8.30 -9.77 3.98
CA VAL A 49 -8.80 -9.36 2.65
C VAL A 49 -10.10 -10.08 2.30
N ALA A 50 -10.19 -11.38 2.52
CA ALA A 50 -11.37 -12.17 2.16
C ALA A 50 -12.61 -11.76 2.97
N GLN A 51 -12.44 -11.41 4.25
CA GLN A 51 -13.54 -11.09 5.15
C GLN A 51 -13.93 -9.60 5.13
N HIS A 52 -13.00 -8.69 4.81
CA HIS A 52 -13.25 -7.23 4.91
C HIS A 52 -13.08 -6.45 3.60
N SER A 53 -12.79 -7.10 2.47
CA SER A 53 -12.63 -6.41 1.18
C SER A 53 -13.63 -6.88 0.14
N ASP A 54 -14.23 -5.92 -0.58
CA ASP A 54 -15.02 -6.21 -1.79
C ASP A 54 -14.13 -6.40 -3.03
N TYR A 55 -13.01 -7.11 -2.91
CA TYR A 55 -12.03 -7.23 -3.99
C TYR A 55 -12.58 -7.99 -5.21
N ARG A 56 -13.65 -8.77 -5.03
CA ARG A 56 -14.29 -9.54 -6.10
C ARG A 56 -15.21 -8.68 -6.96
N ARG A 57 -15.90 -7.69 -6.38
CA ARG A 57 -16.79 -6.80 -7.14
C ARG A 57 -16.13 -5.48 -7.54
N ASP A 58 -15.14 -5.02 -6.76
CA ASP A 58 -14.37 -3.79 -7.02
C ASP A 58 -12.84 -4.02 -6.94
N PRO A 59 -12.25 -4.87 -7.82
CA PRO A 59 -10.81 -5.05 -7.86
C PRO A 59 -10.08 -3.77 -8.31
N TRP A 60 -10.67 -3.04 -9.26
CA TRP A 60 -10.08 -1.83 -9.82
C TRP A 60 -10.05 -0.69 -8.82
N GLY A 61 -11.16 -0.43 -8.11
CA GLY A 61 -11.19 0.59 -7.06
C GLY A 61 -10.28 0.24 -5.89
N ARG A 62 -10.07 -1.05 -5.58
CA ARG A 62 -9.08 -1.46 -4.57
C ARG A 62 -7.65 -1.13 -5.00
N LEU A 63 -7.31 -1.40 -6.26
CA LEU A 63 -6.01 -1.06 -6.82
C LEU A 63 -5.81 0.47 -6.83
N GLN A 64 -6.81 1.22 -7.28
CA GLN A 64 -6.78 2.69 -7.30
C GLN A 64 -6.56 3.27 -5.89
N ARG A 65 -7.26 2.78 -4.87
CA ARG A 65 -7.06 3.23 -3.47
C ARG A 65 -5.63 3.02 -2.97
N THR A 66 -4.98 1.93 -3.39
CA THR A 66 -3.58 1.65 -3.05
C THR A 66 -2.64 2.60 -3.81
N ALA A 67 -2.90 2.83 -5.10
CA ALA A 67 -2.15 3.78 -5.92
C ALA A 67 -2.26 5.21 -5.37
N ASP A 68 -3.46 5.65 -4.98
CA ASP A 68 -3.71 6.96 -4.37
C ASP A 68 -2.95 7.10 -3.05
N PHE A 69 -2.93 6.06 -2.21
CA PHE A 69 -2.19 6.05 -0.96
C PHE A 69 -0.67 6.17 -1.20
N LEU A 70 -0.11 5.39 -2.13
CA LEU A 70 1.30 5.46 -2.49
C LEU A 70 1.65 6.83 -3.08
N ALA A 71 0.78 7.39 -3.93
CA ALA A 71 0.99 8.70 -4.52
C ALA A 71 0.98 9.82 -3.46
N ALA A 72 -0.01 9.82 -2.56
CA ALA A 72 -0.10 10.77 -1.47
C ALA A 72 1.14 10.70 -0.55
N THR A 73 1.56 9.49 -0.17
CA THR A 73 2.68 9.30 0.78
C THR A 73 4.06 9.52 0.16
N SER A 74 4.21 9.34 -1.16
CA SER A 74 5.50 9.46 -1.85
C SER A 74 5.71 10.83 -2.47
N PHE A 75 4.64 11.42 -3.00
CA PHE A 75 4.71 12.66 -3.77
C PHE A 75 3.95 13.81 -3.15
N GLY A 76 2.92 13.56 -2.35
CA GLY A 76 2.05 14.60 -1.79
C GLY A 76 2.70 15.48 -0.72
N PRO A 77 2.07 16.63 -0.39
CA PRO A 77 2.36 17.38 0.82
C PRO A 77 2.28 16.50 2.08
N ALA A 78 3.08 16.82 3.10
CA ALA A 78 3.19 16.03 4.33
C ALA A 78 1.85 15.91 5.09
N ASP A 79 1.00 16.93 5.02
CA ASP A 79 -0.34 16.91 5.61
C ASP A 79 -1.31 16.00 4.82
N GLU A 80 -1.21 15.97 3.48
CA GLU A 80 -1.98 15.03 2.64
C GLU A 80 -1.53 13.59 2.88
N ALA A 81 -0.22 13.37 2.96
CA ALA A 81 0.37 12.08 3.29
C ALA A 81 -0.08 11.60 4.68
N GLN A 82 -0.07 12.48 5.69
CA GLN A 82 -0.56 12.15 7.03
C GLN A 82 -2.06 11.83 7.03
N ARG A 83 -2.88 12.62 6.32
CA ARG A 83 -4.33 12.34 6.18
C ARG A 83 -4.59 10.96 5.57
N ALA A 84 -3.82 10.58 4.56
CA ALA A 84 -3.93 9.26 3.94
C ALA A 84 -3.58 8.14 4.93
N VAL A 85 -2.50 8.29 5.70
CA VAL A 85 -2.11 7.36 6.77
C VAL A 85 -3.19 7.25 7.85
N ASP A 86 -3.73 8.38 8.33
CA ASP A 86 -4.77 8.38 9.35
C ASP A 86 -6.05 7.68 8.86
N LEU A 87 -6.41 7.87 7.59
CA LEU A 87 -7.54 7.17 6.99
C LEU A 87 -7.34 5.66 6.96
N VAL A 88 -6.17 5.19 6.51
CA VAL A 88 -5.83 3.76 6.49
C VAL A 88 -5.84 3.19 7.90
N ASN A 89 -5.27 3.91 8.88
CA ASN A 89 -5.30 3.49 10.28
C ASN A 89 -6.73 3.32 10.82
N ARG A 90 -7.63 4.28 10.56
CA ARG A 90 -9.06 4.19 10.96
C ARG A 90 -9.80 3.04 10.27
N VAL A 91 -9.38 2.63 9.09
CA VAL A 91 -9.91 1.42 8.44
C VAL A 91 -9.35 0.18 9.12
N HIS A 92 -8.04 0.11 9.32
CA HIS A 92 -7.36 -1.03 9.92
C HIS A 92 -7.78 -1.31 11.36
N GLU A 93 -8.23 -0.31 12.12
CA GLU A 93 -8.89 -0.48 13.43
C GLU A 93 -10.07 -1.46 13.40
N ARG A 94 -10.81 -1.49 12.29
CA ARG A 94 -12.03 -2.29 12.12
C ARG A 94 -11.78 -3.60 11.37
N VAL A 95 -10.55 -3.87 10.94
CA VAL A 95 -10.19 -5.08 10.19
C VAL A 95 -9.48 -6.05 11.14
N HIS A 96 -10.26 -6.89 11.78
CA HIS A 96 -9.80 -7.95 12.66
C HIS A 96 -10.84 -9.06 12.70
N GLY A 97 -10.41 -10.29 12.98
CA GLY A 97 -11.29 -11.44 12.96
C GLY A 97 -10.57 -12.74 13.27
N VAL A 98 -11.20 -13.85 12.89
CA VAL A 98 -10.65 -15.21 13.06
C VAL A 98 -10.63 -15.89 11.69
N ALA A 99 -9.48 -16.45 11.33
CA ALA A 99 -9.29 -17.20 10.10
C ALA A 99 -9.97 -18.58 10.19
N SER A 100 -10.14 -19.24 9.04
CA SER A 100 -10.79 -20.56 8.96
C SER A 100 -10.04 -21.67 9.72
N ASP A 101 -8.76 -21.47 10.02
CA ASP A 101 -7.93 -22.37 10.84
C ASP A 101 -7.95 -22.02 12.34
N GLY A 102 -8.83 -21.09 12.77
CA GLY A 102 -9.03 -20.71 14.17
C GLY A 102 -8.08 -19.64 14.69
N ARG A 103 -7.09 -19.19 13.91
CA ARG A 103 -6.16 -18.13 14.35
C ARG A 103 -6.81 -16.75 14.26
N SER A 104 -6.60 -15.93 15.27
CA SER A 104 -7.01 -14.51 15.23
C SER A 104 -6.07 -13.70 14.35
N TYR A 105 -6.60 -12.65 13.71
CA TYR A 105 -5.81 -11.68 12.96
C TYR A 105 -6.30 -10.25 13.20
N SER A 106 -5.41 -9.29 12.98
CA SER A 106 -5.73 -7.86 12.97
C SER A 106 -4.89 -7.17 11.90
N ALA A 107 -5.47 -6.27 11.11
CA ALA A 107 -4.73 -5.45 10.16
C ALA A 107 -3.76 -4.45 10.84
N ARG A 108 -3.81 -4.36 12.17
CA ARG A 108 -2.85 -3.61 12.99
C ARG A 108 -1.77 -4.50 13.62
N ASP A 109 -1.77 -5.80 13.36
CA ASP A 109 -0.71 -6.70 13.79
C ASP A 109 0.63 -6.27 13.15
N PRO A 110 1.66 -5.90 13.94
CA PRO A 110 2.96 -5.49 13.43
C PRO A 110 3.62 -6.53 12.52
N HIS A 111 3.36 -7.83 12.73
CA HIS A 111 3.86 -8.90 11.88
C HIS A 111 3.24 -8.84 10.48
N LEU A 112 1.91 -8.69 10.41
CA LEU A 112 1.19 -8.60 9.14
C LEU A 112 1.50 -7.31 8.39
N LEU A 113 1.59 -6.18 9.11
CA LEU A 113 2.01 -4.91 8.52
C LEU A 113 3.41 -5.00 7.93
N ARG A 114 4.36 -5.61 8.66
CA ARG A 114 5.73 -5.82 8.17
C ARG A 114 5.74 -6.72 6.93
N TRP A 115 4.96 -7.80 6.93
CA TRP A 115 4.86 -8.69 5.77
C TRP A 115 4.43 -7.93 4.52
N VAL A 116 3.31 -7.20 4.58
CA VAL A 116 2.79 -6.43 3.45
C VAL A 116 3.81 -5.38 3.00
N HIS A 117 4.38 -4.63 3.96
CA HIS A 117 5.36 -3.59 3.66
C HIS A 117 6.61 -4.14 2.95
N ILE A 118 7.22 -5.22 3.47
CA ILE A 118 8.41 -5.82 2.86
C ILE A 118 8.10 -6.33 1.45
N VAL A 119 6.96 -6.99 1.28
CA VAL A 119 6.55 -7.52 -0.03
C VAL A 119 6.36 -6.39 -1.05
N GLU A 120 5.73 -5.28 -0.66
CA GLU A 120 5.54 -4.13 -1.52
C GLU A 120 6.87 -3.49 -1.92
N ILE A 121 7.70 -3.10 -0.94
CA ILE A 121 8.97 -2.40 -1.25
C ILE A 121 9.92 -3.27 -2.08
N ASP A 122 10.01 -4.58 -1.78
CA ASP A 122 10.83 -5.52 -2.54
C ASP A 122 10.30 -5.65 -3.97
N SER A 123 8.99 -5.78 -4.14
CA SER A 123 8.38 -5.91 -5.47
C SER A 123 8.57 -4.67 -6.32
N PHE A 124 8.40 -3.47 -5.75
CA PHE A 124 8.61 -2.21 -6.48
C PHE A 124 10.07 -2.03 -6.86
N LEU A 125 11.00 -2.27 -5.93
CA LEU A 125 12.43 -2.13 -6.19
C LEU A 125 12.92 -3.14 -7.24
N VAL A 126 12.53 -4.42 -7.12
CA VAL A 126 12.92 -5.47 -8.08
C VAL A 126 12.35 -5.18 -9.46
N ALA A 127 11.12 -4.70 -9.56
CA ALA A 127 10.54 -4.33 -10.85
C ALA A 127 11.29 -3.15 -11.49
N HIS A 128 11.58 -2.11 -10.71
CA HIS A 128 12.35 -0.96 -11.18
C HIS A 128 13.75 -1.35 -11.65
N GLN A 129 14.47 -2.17 -10.88
CA GLN A 129 15.82 -2.63 -11.27
C GLN A 129 15.84 -3.49 -12.54
N ARG A 130 14.74 -4.16 -12.89
CA ARG A 130 14.66 -5.04 -14.06
C ARG A 130 14.08 -4.38 -15.29
N PHE A 131 13.21 -3.39 -15.13
CA PHE A 131 12.38 -2.87 -16.21
C PHE A 131 12.30 -1.33 -16.29
N GLY A 132 12.91 -0.61 -15.35
CA GLY A 132 12.92 0.87 -15.30
C GLY A 132 14.32 1.48 -15.45
#